data_AF-A0A369LA91-F1
#
_entry.id   AF-A0A369LA91-F1
#
_cell.length_a   1.000
_cell.length_b   1.000
_cell.length_c   1.000
_cell.angle_alpha   90.00
_cell.angle_beta   90.00
_cell.angle_gamma   90.00
#
_symmetry.space_group_name_H-M   'P 1'
#
loop_
_entity.id
_entity.type
_entity.pdbx_description
1 polymer ?
#
loop_
_entity_poly.entity_id
_entity_poly.type
_entity_poly.pdbx_seq_one_letter_code
_entity_poly.pdbx_strand_id
1 'polypeptide(L)'
;MTYYTERNGTRRQTAGTYEVSIDRYSLLFSCCEKYYDNLAWLYPERCPDGQGCCGVDWEKLNYRLRYEIPDLYRGLSGFVAVPSKRWSVFDEGERSDAYNQYALFDFIEFVAKNCRDVSIAGYHDYFEHDHMRLLKSDMVWLEFQAEINDTLAITGLLYRLADNKQGERIVENTPLTPFIEQLVSGIKEQGAAQLLQEAIALHREPSPTAARDAAEKIWDAFERLKSYYSSLDKRRSVEKVVRDTANGTPES
;
A
#
# COMPACT_ATOMS: atom_id res chain seq x y z
N MET A 1 2.02 -3.20 -26.17
CA MET A 1 2.87 -3.98 -27.09
C MET A 1 3.66 -4.97 -26.24
N THR A 2 3.55 -6.29 -26.46
CA THR A 2 4.30 -7.31 -25.71
C THR A 2 5.75 -7.38 -26.20
N TYR A 3 6.72 -7.53 -25.31
CA TYR A 3 8.15 -7.53 -25.63
C TYR A 3 8.60 -8.80 -26.35
N TYR A 4 9.75 -8.75 -27.04
CA TYR A 4 10.26 -9.87 -27.83
C TYR A 4 10.38 -11.18 -27.03
N THR A 5 10.93 -11.14 -25.83
CA THR A 5 11.11 -12.33 -24.99
C THR A 5 9.80 -12.85 -24.39
N GLU A 6 8.79 -12.00 -24.22
CA GLU A 6 7.45 -12.42 -23.81
C GLU A 6 6.75 -13.17 -24.94
N ARG A 7 6.79 -12.62 -26.16
CA ARG A 7 6.23 -13.26 -27.36
C ARG A 7 6.86 -14.62 -27.64
N ASN A 8 8.12 -14.80 -27.24
CA ASN A 8 8.87 -16.02 -27.47
C ASN A 8 8.99 -16.90 -26.21
N GLY A 9 8.31 -16.56 -25.11
CA GLY A 9 8.30 -17.37 -23.88
C GLY A 9 9.65 -17.52 -23.16
N THR A 10 10.64 -16.67 -23.47
CA THR A 10 12.00 -16.73 -22.90
C THR A 10 12.25 -15.70 -21.80
N ARG A 11 11.27 -14.85 -21.48
CA ARG A 11 11.40 -13.85 -20.43
C ARG A 11 11.44 -14.54 -19.06
N ARG A 12 12.51 -14.29 -18.30
CA ARG A 12 12.58 -14.69 -16.88
C ARG A 12 11.46 -13.99 -16.11
N GLN A 13 10.68 -14.76 -15.37
CA GLN A 13 9.72 -14.20 -14.42
C GLN A 13 10.47 -13.73 -13.18
N THR A 14 10.16 -12.53 -12.72
CA THR A 14 10.67 -12.03 -11.44
C THR A 14 9.99 -12.83 -10.33
N ALA A 15 10.77 -13.42 -9.42
CA ALA A 15 10.20 -14.13 -8.28
C ALA A 15 9.44 -13.16 -7.37
N GLY A 16 8.27 -13.59 -6.87
CA GLY A 16 7.45 -12.83 -5.94
C GLY A 16 8.18 -12.54 -4.63
N THR A 17 8.09 -11.31 -4.14
CA THR A 17 8.70 -10.89 -2.87
C THR A 17 8.00 -9.67 -2.27
N TYR A 18 8.21 -9.49 -0.97
CA TYR A 18 7.71 -8.36 -0.19
C TYR A 18 8.79 -7.31 0.10
N GLU A 19 10.05 -7.61 -0.23
CA GLU A 19 11.18 -6.72 0.02
C GLU A 19 11.30 -5.69 -1.11
N VAL A 20 11.16 -4.42 -0.75
CA VAL A 20 11.40 -3.30 -1.67
C VAL A 20 12.90 -2.99 -1.64
N SER A 21 13.65 -3.54 -2.60
CA SER A 21 15.05 -3.15 -2.81
C SER A 21 15.16 -1.70 -3.30
N ILE A 22 16.36 -1.11 -3.24
CA ILE A 22 16.60 0.27 -3.70
C ILE A 22 16.16 0.48 -5.16
N ASP A 23 16.41 -0.49 -6.05
CA ASP A 23 15.99 -0.39 -7.45
C ASP A 23 14.46 -0.39 -7.59
N ARG A 24 13.76 -1.19 -6.79
CA ARG A 24 12.30 -1.22 -6.74
C ARG A 24 11.72 0.07 -6.16
N TYR A 25 12.35 0.57 -5.08
CA TYR A 25 12.02 1.85 -4.47
C TYR A 25 12.11 2.95 -5.52
N SER A 26 13.22 3.00 -6.26
CA SER A 26 13.47 4.00 -7.30
C SER A 26 12.38 4.01 -8.37
N LEU A 27 11.97 2.83 -8.85
CA LEU A 27 10.91 2.72 -9.87
C LEU A 27 9.55 3.19 -9.36
N LEU A 28 9.16 2.77 -8.16
CA LEU A 28 7.91 3.18 -7.52
C LEU A 28 7.90 4.69 -7.22
N PHE A 29 9.03 5.21 -6.74
CA PHE A 29 9.19 6.63 -6.47
C PHE A 29 9.11 7.46 -7.77
N SER A 30 9.81 7.02 -8.82
CA SER A 30 9.75 7.67 -10.15
C SER A 30 8.34 7.67 -10.72
N CYS A 31 7.53 6.64 -10.43
CA CYS A 31 6.11 6.66 -10.80
C CYS A 31 5.36 7.76 -10.05
N CYS A 32 5.59 7.93 -8.75
CA CYS A 32 5.00 9.03 -7.97
C CYS A 32 5.44 10.42 -8.48
N GLU A 33 6.72 10.58 -8.88
CA GLU A 33 7.26 11.84 -9.40
C GLU A 33 6.50 12.38 -10.61
N LYS A 34 6.00 11.48 -11.48
CA LYS A 34 5.20 11.89 -12.65
C LYS A 34 3.90 12.62 -12.28
N TYR A 35 3.36 12.36 -11.09
CA TYR A 35 2.07 12.89 -10.64
C TYR A 35 2.22 14.06 -9.67
N TYR A 36 3.41 14.66 -9.60
CA TYR A 36 3.70 15.78 -8.71
C TYR A 36 2.87 17.03 -9.01
N ASP A 37 2.68 17.35 -10.29
CA ASP A 37 1.82 18.45 -10.70
C ASP A 37 0.36 18.22 -10.28
N ASN A 38 -0.09 16.96 -10.25
CA ASN A 38 -1.43 16.59 -9.78
C ASN A 38 -1.63 16.83 -8.28
N LEU A 39 -0.56 17.09 -7.52
CA LEU A 39 -0.61 17.48 -6.11
C LEU A 39 -0.57 18.99 -5.91
N ALA A 40 -0.38 19.78 -6.97
CA ALA A 40 -0.24 21.24 -6.89
C ALA A 40 -1.44 21.93 -6.25
N TRP A 41 -2.64 21.32 -6.25
CA TRP A 41 -3.79 21.90 -5.55
C TRP A 41 -3.63 21.99 -4.02
N LEU A 42 -2.74 21.19 -3.42
CA LEU A 42 -2.42 21.26 -2.00
C LEU A 42 -1.59 22.51 -1.69
N TYR A 43 -0.54 22.72 -2.47
CA TYR A 43 0.42 23.79 -2.30
C TYR A 43 0.82 24.34 -3.68
N PRO A 44 -0.03 25.19 -4.28
CA PRO A 44 0.22 25.67 -5.64
C PRO A 44 1.40 26.63 -5.65
N GLU A 45 2.43 26.29 -6.41
CA GLU A 45 3.50 27.22 -6.73
C GLU A 45 3.00 28.22 -7.76
N ARG A 46 3.15 29.51 -7.45
CA ARG A 46 2.74 30.57 -8.36
C ARG A 46 3.92 30.99 -9.21
N CYS A 47 3.66 31.22 -10.49
CA CYS A 47 4.62 31.87 -11.36
C CYS A 47 5.08 33.20 -10.72
N PRO A 48 6.37 33.58 -10.82
CA PRO A 48 6.89 34.81 -10.21
C PRO A 48 6.18 36.10 -10.67
N ASP A 49 5.54 36.09 -11.85
CA ASP A 49 4.73 37.19 -12.38
C ASP A 49 3.28 37.22 -11.82
N GLY A 50 2.90 36.21 -11.04
CA GLY A 50 1.56 36.06 -10.46
C GLY A 50 0.48 35.51 -11.40
N GLN A 51 0.81 35.12 -12.64
CA GLN A 51 -0.14 34.80 -13.72
C GLN A 51 -0.54 33.32 -13.82
N GLY A 52 -0.38 32.53 -12.76
CA GLY A 52 -0.86 31.15 -12.76
C GLY A 52 -0.17 30.26 -11.74
N CYS A 53 -0.70 29.04 -11.62
CA CYS A 53 -0.01 27.95 -10.97
C CYS A 53 0.97 27.34 -11.98
N CYS A 54 2.24 27.17 -11.61
CA CYS A 54 3.28 26.60 -12.48
C CYS A 54 3.90 25.31 -11.91
N GLY A 55 3.43 24.85 -10.75
CA GLY A 55 3.98 23.68 -10.09
C GLY A 55 3.40 23.47 -8.70
N VAL A 56 4.10 22.63 -7.95
CA VAL A 56 3.87 22.41 -6.53
C VAL A 56 5.00 23.03 -5.72
N ASP A 57 4.65 23.75 -4.66
CA ASP A 57 5.61 24.29 -3.71
C ASP A 57 6.24 23.13 -2.91
N TRP A 58 7.42 22.73 -3.37
CA TRP A 58 8.17 21.60 -2.85
C TRP A 58 8.53 21.74 -1.38
N GLU A 59 8.83 22.95 -0.92
CA GLU A 59 9.17 23.16 0.49
C GLU A 59 7.95 22.89 1.38
N LYS A 60 6.79 23.47 1.03
CA LYS A 60 5.55 23.25 1.79
C LYS A 60 5.10 21.79 1.76
N LEU A 61 5.16 21.15 0.59
CA LEU A 61 4.83 19.73 0.48
C LEU A 61 5.79 18.89 1.33
N ASN A 62 7.08 19.19 1.27
CA ASN A 62 8.11 18.50 2.05
C ASN A 62 7.87 18.64 3.56
N TYR A 63 7.48 19.84 4.04
CA TYR A 63 7.11 20.05 5.44
C TYR A 63 5.89 19.24 5.85
N ARG A 64 4.85 19.18 5.03
CA ARG A 64 3.67 18.34 5.31
C ARG A 64 4.06 16.87 5.43
N LEU A 65 4.83 16.37 4.46
CA LEU A 65 5.29 14.98 4.44
C LEU A 65 6.18 14.63 5.65
N ARG A 66 6.89 15.59 6.25
CA ARG A 66 7.67 15.34 7.48
C ARG A 66 6.80 14.96 8.68
N TYR A 67 5.56 15.44 8.71
CA TYR A 67 4.62 15.16 9.80
C TYR A 67 3.66 14.02 9.45
N GLU A 68 3.21 13.93 8.19
CA GLU A 68 2.31 12.84 7.78
C GLU A 68 3.03 11.51 7.59
N ILE A 69 4.28 11.53 7.08
CA ILE A 69 5.07 10.32 6.83
C ILE A 69 6.50 10.51 7.35
N PRO A 70 6.71 10.47 8.68
CA PRO A 70 7.99 10.79 9.30
C PRO A 70 9.14 9.88 8.85
N ASP A 71 8.83 8.61 8.59
CA ASP A 71 9.81 7.57 8.23
C ASP A 71 10.15 7.54 6.73
N LEU A 72 9.54 8.44 5.93
CA LEU A 72 9.83 8.53 4.50
C LEU A 72 11.29 8.94 4.28
N TYR A 73 11.99 8.20 3.43
CA TYR A 73 13.43 8.42 3.21
C TYR A 73 13.70 9.83 2.69
N ARG A 74 14.72 10.46 3.26
CA ARG A 74 15.15 11.83 2.94
C ARG A 74 16.64 11.84 2.67
N GLY A 75 17.01 12.54 1.60
CA GLY A 75 18.41 12.75 1.26
C GLY A 75 19.09 13.74 2.21
N LEU A 76 20.37 14.01 1.95
CA LEU A 76 21.18 14.96 2.74
C LEU A 76 20.62 16.39 2.75
N SER A 77 19.86 16.77 1.71
CA SER A 77 19.18 18.06 1.62
C SER A 77 17.95 18.16 2.54
N GLY A 78 17.52 17.05 3.16
CA GLY A 78 16.31 16.99 3.99
C GLY A 78 15.00 16.94 3.18
N PHE A 79 15.09 16.82 1.86
CA PHE A 79 13.98 16.55 0.96
C PHE A 79 13.78 15.05 0.76
N VAL A 80 12.54 14.66 0.44
CA VAL A 80 12.21 13.29 0.05
C VAL A 80 13.06 12.91 -1.16
N ALA A 81 13.63 11.71 -1.13
CA ALA A 81 14.53 11.22 -2.17
C ALA A 81 14.44 9.70 -2.31
N VAL A 82 15.29 9.14 -3.18
CA VAL A 82 15.51 7.70 -3.32
C VAL A 82 16.75 7.29 -2.50
N PRO A 83 16.69 6.22 -1.69
CA PRO A 83 17.86 5.68 -1.00
C PRO A 83 18.92 5.24 -2.01
N SER A 84 20.20 5.37 -1.64
CA SER A 84 21.30 5.06 -2.55
C SER A 84 22.21 3.96 -1.99
N LYS A 85 22.87 3.24 -2.89
CA LYS A 85 24.06 2.47 -2.57
C LYS A 85 25.27 3.31 -2.91
N ARG A 86 26.06 3.64 -1.91
CA ARG A 86 27.32 4.37 -2.08
C ARG A 86 28.45 3.38 -1.96
N TRP A 87 29.26 3.34 -3.01
CA TRP A 87 30.56 2.70 -2.98
C TRP A 87 31.63 3.78 -2.79
N SER A 88 32.49 3.59 -1.81
CA SER A 88 33.68 4.40 -1.58
C SER A 88 34.89 3.49 -1.61
N VAL A 89 35.94 3.90 -2.33
CA VAL A 89 37.24 3.20 -2.34
C VAL A 89 37.87 3.10 -0.95
N PHE A 90 37.43 3.95 -0.02
CA PHE A 90 37.88 3.98 1.37
C PHE A 90 37.01 3.18 2.33
N ASP A 91 35.87 2.65 1.88
CA ASP A 91 34.99 1.82 2.71
C ASP A 91 35.28 0.34 2.48
N GLU A 92 35.29 -0.45 3.56
CA GLU A 92 35.50 -1.91 3.51
C GLU A 92 34.31 -2.69 2.90
N GLY A 93 33.30 -1.99 2.35
CA GLY A 93 32.13 -2.59 1.72
C GLY A 93 31.18 -1.57 1.09
N GLU A 94 30.17 -2.06 0.37
CA GLU A 94 29.09 -1.24 -0.19
C GLU A 94 28.19 -0.74 0.95
N ARG A 95 28.06 0.59 1.09
CA ARG A 95 27.15 1.19 2.08
C ARG A 95 25.80 1.45 1.42
N SER A 96 24.76 0.83 1.93
CA SER A 96 23.38 1.16 1.59
C SER A 96 22.79 2.09 2.63
N ASP A 97 22.07 3.11 2.19
CA ASP A 97 21.25 3.91 3.08
C ASP A 97 20.19 3.03 3.76
N ALA A 98 19.93 3.28 5.04
CA ALA A 98 18.81 2.68 5.76
C ALA A 98 17.52 3.43 5.42
N TYR A 99 16.44 2.68 5.17
CA TYR A 99 15.11 3.25 4.87
C TYR A 99 14.01 2.31 5.35
N ASN A 100 12.84 2.88 5.61
CA ASN A 100 11.62 2.12 5.88
C ASN A 100 10.85 1.91 4.56
N GLN A 101 10.75 0.67 4.07
CA GLN A 101 10.01 0.36 2.85
C GLN A 101 8.51 0.70 2.94
N TYR A 102 7.92 0.62 4.14
CA TYR A 102 6.49 0.89 4.34
C TYR A 102 6.17 2.37 4.23
N ALA A 103 7.11 3.24 4.57
CA ALA A 103 6.95 4.68 4.39
C ALA A 103 6.81 5.07 2.90
N LEU A 104 7.36 4.28 1.97
CA LEU A 104 7.09 4.47 0.54
C LEU A 104 5.64 4.13 0.18
N PHE A 105 5.07 3.08 0.77
CA PHE A 105 3.66 2.75 0.55
C PHE A 105 2.75 3.83 1.11
N ASP A 106 3.06 4.38 2.30
CA ASP A 106 2.34 5.55 2.83
C ASP A 106 2.40 6.73 1.85
N PHE A 107 3.54 6.93 1.19
CA PHE A 107 3.71 7.98 0.19
C PHE A 107 2.88 7.71 -1.08
N ILE A 108 2.87 6.47 -1.57
CA ILE A 108 2.01 6.05 -2.70
C ILE A 108 0.53 6.30 -2.35
N GLU A 109 0.09 5.93 -1.15
CA GLU A 109 -1.28 6.20 -0.70
C GLU A 109 -1.57 7.69 -0.55
N PHE A 110 -0.60 8.47 -0.07
CA PHE A 110 -0.72 9.93 0.00
C PHE A 110 -0.93 10.51 -1.39
N VAL A 111 -0.15 10.08 -2.40
CA VAL A 111 -0.34 10.51 -3.78
C VAL A 111 -1.72 10.07 -4.28
N ALA A 112 -2.11 8.81 -4.10
CA ALA A 112 -3.42 8.30 -4.51
C ALA A 112 -4.59 9.11 -3.95
N LYS A 113 -4.54 9.45 -2.65
CA LYS A 113 -5.58 10.21 -1.94
C LYS A 113 -5.66 11.66 -2.39
N ASN A 114 -4.54 12.24 -2.85
CA ASN A 114 -4.45 13.66 -3.17
C ASN A 114 -4.29 13.94 -4.67
N CYS A 115 -4.23 12.94 -5.55
CA CYS A 115 -4.08 13.16 -6.98
C CYS A 115 -5.34 13.83 -7.55
N ARG A 116 -5.19 14.98 -8.23
CA ARG A 116 -6.28 15.67 -8.95
C ARG A 116 -5.92 15.95 -10.39
N ASP A 117 -6.92 16.02 -11.25
CA ASP A 117 -6.70 16.31 -12.65
C ASP A 117 -6.13 17.72 -12.82
N VAL A 118 -5.14 17.83 -13.71
CA VAL A 118 -4.50 19.09 -14.08
C VAL A 118 -4.55 19.21 -15.60
N SER A 119 -4.79 20.44 -16.07
CA SER A 119 -4.73 20.74 -17.51
C SER A 119 -3.79 21.90 -17.76
N ILE A 120 -3.04 21.83 -18.86
CA ILE A 120 -2.12 22.88 -19.25
C ILE A 120 -2.96 24.06 -19.78
N ALA A 121 -2.81 25.22 -19.14
CA ALA A 121 -3.44 26.48 -19.49
C ALA A 121 -2.74 27.18 -20.66
N GLY A 122 -1.41 27.04 -20.73
CA GLY A 122 -0.53 27.63 -21.73
C GLY A 122 0.92 27.67 -21.26
N TYR A 123 1.84 27.66 -22.21
CA TYR A 123 3.28 27.74 -21.94
C TYR A 123 3.74 29.20 -21.77
N HIS A 124 4.62 29.44 -20.82
CA HIS A 124 5.17 30.76 -20.52
C HIS A 124 6.66 30.85 -20.91
N ASP A 125 6.92 31.40 -22.10
CA ASP A 125 8.25 31.41 -22.73
C ASP A 125 9.36 32.04 -21.87
N TYR A 126 9.07 33.10 -21.10
CA TYR A 126 10.11 33.83 -20.35
C TYR A 126 10.64 33.04 -19.14
N PHE A 127 9.78 32.26 -18.49
CA PHE A 127 10.18 31.41 -17.35
C PHE A 127 10.35 29.94 -17.75
N GLU A 128 10.09 29.59 -19.02
CA GLU A 128 10.22 28.25 -19.59
C GLU A 128 9.43 27.17 -18.83
N HIS A 129 8.20 27.50 -18.41
CA HIS A 129 7.29 26.56 -17.74
C HIS A 129 5.87 26.61 -18.27
N ASP A 130 5.08 25.58 -17.98
CA ASP A 130 3.65 25.55 -18.26
C ASP A 130 2.84 26.14 -17.10
N HIS A 131 1.87 26.99 -17.44
CA HIS A 131 0.81 27.33 -16.50
C HIS A 131 -0.24 26.23 -16.49
N MET A 132 -0.70 25.88 -15.30
CA MET A 132 -1.60 24.77 -15.04
C MET A 132 -2.92 25.24 -14.45
N ARG A 133 -4.01 24.63 -14.89
CA ARG A 133 -5.35 24.74 -14.31
C ARG A 133 -5.62 23.51 -13.45
N LEU A 134 -5.84 23.77 -12.17
CA LEU A 134 -6.18 22.77 -11.16
C LEU A 134 -7.66 22.45 -11.24
N LEU A 135 -8.00 21.21 -11.57
CA LEU A 135 -9.37 20.73 -11.67
C LEU A 135 -9.82 20.13 -10.32
N LYS A 136 -11.13 19.91 -10.18
CA LYS A 136 -11.72 19.30 -8.97
C LYS A 136 -11.88 17.78 -9.08
N SER A 137 -11.84 17.24 -10.30
CA SER A 137 -11.93 15.82 -10.55
C SER A 137 -10.63 15.10 -10.17
N ASP A 138 -10.73 13.79 -9.92
CA ASP A 138 -9.63 12.91 -9.57
C ASP A 138 -9.52 11.70 -10.53
N MET A 139 -9.87 11.89 -11.81
CA MET A 139 -9.85 10.80 -12.80
C MET A 139 -8.44 10.28 -13.07
N VAL A 140 -7.43 11.16 -13.04
CA VAL A 140 -6.00 10.85 -13.12
C VAL A 140 -5.55 9.79 -12.10
N TRP A 141 -6.28 9.61 -10.99
CA TRP A 141 -5.95 8.56 -10.04
C TRP A 141 -6.05 7.15 -10.67
N LEU A 142 -6.93 6.93 -11.65
CA LEU A 142 -7.04 5.63 -12.32
C LEU A 142 -5.77 5.32 -13.13
N GLU A 143 -5.17 6.33 -13.75
CA GLU A 143 -3.89 6.22 -14.46
C GLU A 143 -2.75 5.95 -13.47
N PHE A 144 -2.72 6.69 -12.35
CA PHE A 144 -1.75 6.47 -11.28
C PHE A 144 -1.83 5.05 -10.71
N GLN A 145 -3.05 4.57 -10.43
CA GLN A 145 -3.29 3.22 -9.91
C GLN A 145 -2.77 2.16 -10.88
N ALA A 146 -3.06 2.32 -12.18
CA ALA A 146 -2.60 1.40 -13.22
C ALA A 146 -1.07 1.38 -13.31
N GLU A 147 -0.40 2.55 -13.35
CA GLU A 147 1.06 2.63 -13.44
C GLU A 147 1.77 2.06 -12.21
N ILE A 148 1.26 2.31 -11.00
CA ILE A 148 1.79 1.74 -9.77
C ILE A 148 1.64 0.22 -9.78
N ASN A 149 0.47 -0.29 -10.12
CA ASN A 149 0.22 -1.73 -10.17
C ASN A 149 1.06 -2.44 -11.24
N ASP A 150 1.26 -1.81 -12.40
CA ASP A 150 2.17 -2.31 -13.44
C ASP A 150 3.62 -2.35 -12.94
N THR A 151 4.06 -1.31 -12.21
CA THR A 151 5.39 -1.24 -11.62
C THR A 151 5.59 -2.32 -10.55
N LEU A 152 4.61 -2.53 -9.68
CA LEU A 152 4.61 -3.61 -8.68
C LEU A 152 4.71 -4.99 -9.37
N ALA A 153 3.93 -5.21 -10.42
CA ALA A 153 3.94 -6.47 -11.17
C ALA A 153 5.30 -6.74 -11.86
N ILE A 154 5.87 -5.76 -12.56
CA ILE A 154 7.15 -5.92 -13.27
C ILE A 154 8.30 -6.16 -12.29
N THR A 155 8.25 -5.54 -11.10
CA THR A 155 9.27 -5.69 -10.07
C THR A 155 9.13 -6.97 -9.22
N GLY A 156 8.05 -7.73 -9.42
CA GLY A 156 7.72 -8.93 -8.64
C GLY A 156 7.31 -8.61 -7.20
N LEU A 157 6.88 -7.38 -6.93
CA LEU A 157 6.38 -6.98 -5.62
C LEU A 157 4.96 -7.49 -5.43
N LEU A 158 4.77 -8.28 -4.37
CA LEU A 158 3.50 -8.90 -4.03
C LEU A 158 2.58 -7.92 -3.28
N TYR A 159 2.29 -6.79 -3.92
CA TYR A 159 1.37 -5.78 -3.44
C TYR A 159 0.49 -5.28 -4.59
N ARG A 160 -0.65 -4.69 -4.25
CA ARG A 160 -1.52 -3.96 -5.18
C ARG A 160 -2.07 -2.71 -4.52
N LEU A 161 -2.26 -1.65 -5.29
CA LEU A 161 -3.02 -0.48 -4.90
C LEU A 161 -4.49 -0.70 -5.25
N ALA A 162 -5.33 -0.91 -4.24
CA ALA A 162 -6.76 -1.22 -4.39
C ALA A 162 -7.60 0.03 -4.67
N ASP A 163 -8.85 -0.16 -5.11
CA ASP A 163 -9.76 0.92 -5.54
C ASP A 163 -10.10 1.93 -4.43
N ASN A 164 -9.93 1.52 -3.18
CA ASN A 164 -10.06 2.36 -2.00
C ASN A 164 -8.81 3.22 -1.71
N LYS A 165 -7.83 3.25 -2.63
CA LYS A 165 -6.57 4.00 -2.53
C LYS A 165 -5.66 3.50 -1.39
N GLN A 166 -5.78 2.24 -1.01
CA GLN A 166 -4.95 1.58 0.01
C GLN A 166 -4.05 0.50 -0.60
N GLY A 167 -2.84 0.38 -0.08
CA GLY A 167 -1.90 -0.68 -0.45
C GLY A 167 -2.28 -1.99 0.24
N GLU A 168 -2.51 -3.03 -0.55
CA GLU A 168 -2.80 -4.37 -0.07
C GLU A 168 -1.70 -5.35 -0.45
N ARG A 169 -1.39 -6.26 0.45
CA ARG A 169 -0.47 -7.37 0.21
C ARG A 169 -1.16 -8.47 -0.60
N ILE A 170 -0.49 -8.94 -1.65
CA ILE A 170 -0.89 -10.14 -2.39
C ILE A 170 -0.23 -11.33 -1.70
N VAL A 171 -1.03 -12.18 -1.04
CA VAL A 171 -0.50 -13.40 -0.41
C VAL A 171 -0.62 -14.57 -1.37
N GLU A 172 0.46 -14.88 -2.08
CA GLU A 172 0.52 -16.08 -2.93
C GLU A 172 0.42 -17.35 -2.09
N ASN A 173 -0.30 -18.36 -2.59
CA ASN A 173 -0.52 -19.64 -1.91
C ASN A 173 -1.12 -19.51 -0.50
N THR A 174 -1.90 -18.45 -0.26
CA THR A 174 -2.58 -18.25 1.02
C THR A 174 -3.60 -19.37 1.29
N PRO A 175 -3.71 -19.86 2.54
CA PRO A 175 -4.85 -20.69 2.93
C PRO A 175 -6.17 -19.92 2.83
N LEU A 176 -6.13 -18.58 2.85
CA LEU A 176 -7.29 -17.71 2.72
C LEU A 176 -7.80 -17.69 1.27
N THR A 177 -8.61 -18.69 0.94
CA THR A 177 -9.29 -18.76 -0.35
C THR A 177 -10.57 -17.92 -0.35
N PRO A 178 -11.11 -17.53 -1.53
CA PRO A 178 -12.43 -16.88 -1.62
C PRO A 178 -13.55 -17.68 -0.91
N PHE A 179 -13.41 -19.00 -0.86
CA PHE A 179 -14.30 -19.87 -0.10
C PHE A 179 -14.24 -19.60 1.40
N ILE A 180 -13.06 -19.43 2.00
CA ILE A 180 -12.93 -19.08 3.42
C ILE A 180 -13.51 -17.69 3.69
N GLU A 181 -13.29 -16.72 2.80
CA GLU A 181 -13.87 -15.37 2.95
C GLU A 181 -15.40 -15.38 2.90
N GLN A 182 -15.96 -16.21 2.02
CA GLN A 182 -17.40 -16.44 1.95
C GLN A 182 -17.92 -17.12 3.23
N LEU A 183 -17.18 -18.11 3.76
CA LEU A 183 -17.52 -18.77 5.03
C LEU A 183 -17.55 -17.76 6.18
N VAL A 184 -16.52 -16.90 6.31
CA VAL A 184 -16.43 -15.87 7.35
C VAL A 184 -17.58 -14.88 7.24
N SER A 185 -17.91 -14.46 6.01
CA SER A 185 -19.05 -13.56 5.75
C SER A 185 -20.40 -14.19 6.10
N GLY A 186 -20.49 -15.52 6.15
CA GLY A 186 -21.70 -16.27 6.53
C GLY A 186 -21.86 -16.54 8.03
N ILE A 187 -20.90 -16.12 8.87
CA ILE A 187 -20.95 -16.35 10.32
C ILE A 187 -22.09 -15.53 10.95
N LYS A 188 -23.00 -16.22 11.64
CA LYS A 188 -24.18 -15.58 12.26
C LYS A 188 -23.85 -14.84 13.56
N GLU A 189 -22.81 -15.25 14.27
CA GLU A 189 -22.39 -14.60 15.52
C GLU A 189 -21.57 -13.36 15.19
N GLN A 190 -22.16 -12.19 15.43
CA GLN A 190 -21.61 -10.92 14.97
C GLN A 190 -20.20 -10.64 15.49
N GLY A 191 -19.88 -10.98 16.75
CA GLY A 191 -18.57 -10.67 17.30
C GLY A 191 -17.45 -11.54 16.71
N ALA A 192 -17.68 -12.84 16.52
CA ALA A 192 -16.73 -13.73 15.85
C ALA A 192 -16.58 -13.37 14.37
N ALA A 193 -17.68 -13.02 13.69
CA ALA A 193 -17.63 -12.54 12.31
C ALA A 193 -16.75 -11.29 12.20
N GLN A 194 -16.94 -10.30 13.08
CA GLN A 194 -16.15 -9.07 13.11
C GLN A 194 -14.68 -9.35 13.38
N LEU A 195 -14.34 -10.17 14.39
CA LEU A 195 -12.96 -10.52 14.71
C LEU A 195 -12.25 -11.23 13.55
N LEU A 196 -12.93 -12.13 12.83
CA LEU A 196 -12.37 -12.82 11.68
C LEU A 196 -12.24 -11.92 10.44
N GLN A 197 -13.15 -10.96 10.25
CA GLN A 197 -13.00 -9.93 9.23
C GLN A 197 -11.82 -9.00 9.53
N GLU A 198 -11.63 -8.61 10.79
CA GLU A 198 -10.45 -7.87 11.24
C GLU A 198 -9.16 -8.67 11.00
N ALA A 199 -9.15 -9.98 11.30
CA ALA A 199 -8.01 -10.85 11.02
C ALA A 199 -7.68 -10.92 9.52
N ILE A 200 -8.70 -10.99 8.66
CA ILE A 200 -8.51 -10.97 7.20
C ILE A 200 -7.90 -9.64 6.73
N ALA A 201 -8.40 -8.52 7.24
CA ALA A 201 -7.87 -7.19 6.91
C ALA A 201 -6.39 -7.07 7.34
N LEU A 202 -6.07 -7.45 8.57
CA LEU A 202 -4.71 -7.47 9.11
C LEU A 202 -3.80 -8.42 8.33
N HIS A 203 -4.29 -9.58 7.88
CA HIS A 203 -3.50 -10.51 7.07
C HIS A 203 -3.08 -9.92 5.71
N ARG A 204 -3.88 -9.00 5.16
CA ARG A 204 -3.60 -8.29 3.91
C ARG A 204 -2.81 -6.99 4.13
N GLU A 205 -2.65 -6.56 5.37
CA GLU A 205 -1.91 -5.35 5.69
C GLU A 205 -0.40 -5.59 5.54
N PRO A 206 0.34 -4.65 4.92
CA PRO A 206 1.79 -4.77 4.74
C PRO A 206 2.59 -4.67 6.05
N SER A 207 1.98 -4.18 7.13
CA SER A 207 2.63 -3.91 8.42
C SER A 207 3.35 -5.14 9.03
N PRO A 208 4.55 -4.95 9.62
CA PRO A 208 5.30 -6.05 10.23
C PRO A 208 4.63 -6.66 11.46
N THR A 209 3.72 -5.94 12.14
CA THR A 209 2.96 -6.47 13.28
C THR A 209 1.66 -7.13 12.85
N ALA A 210 1.12 -6.78 11.68
CA ALA A 210 -0.23 -7.17 11.30
C ALA A 210 -0.42 -8.69 11.18
N ALA A 211 0.63 -9.44 10.84
CA ALA A 211 0.57 -10.91 10.86
C ALA A 211 0.36 -11.48 12.28
N ARG A 212 1.01 -10.88 13.29
CA ARG A 212 0.81 -11.23 14.69
C ARG A 212 -0.57 -10.79 15.15
N ASP A 213 -0.97 -9.57 14.82
CA ASP A 213 -2.26 -9.01 15.22
C ASP A 213 -3.42 -9.82 14.61
N ALA A 214 -3.28 -10.26 13.35
CA ALA A 214 -4.23 -11.17 12.71
C ALA A 214 -4.37 -12.50 13.47
N ALA A 215 -3.25 -13.08 13.92
CA ALA A 215 -3.27 -14.30 14.72
C ALA A 215 -3.93 -14.08 16.10
N GLU A 216 -3.69 -12.93 16.73
CA GLU A 216 -4.37 -12.54 17.98
C GLU A 216 -5.89 -12.41 17.77
N LYS A 217 -6.35 -11.84 16.64
CA LYS A 217 -7.78 -11.76 16.31
C LYS A 217 -8.43 -13.13 16.06
N ILE A 218 -7.71 -14.05 15.42
CA ILE A 218 -8.16 -15.45 15.28
C ILE A 218 -8.29 -16.10 16.66
N TRP A 219 -7.33 -15.85 17.56
CA TRP A 219 -7.37 -16.35 18.93
C TRP A 219 -8.54 -15.77 19.73
N ASP A 220 -8.80 -14.47 19.62
CA ASP A 220 -9.94 -13.81 20.27
C ASP A 220 -11.28 -14.39 19.77
N ALA A 221 -11.40 -14.64 18.46
CA ALA A 221 -12.58 -15.27 17.89
C ALA A 221 -12.77 -16.69 18.46
N PHE A 222 -11.69 -17.45 18.61
CA PHE A 222 -11.73 -18.78 19.22
C PHE A 222 -12.12 -18.72 20.71
N GLU A 223 -11.56 -17.80 21.49
CA GLU A 223 -11.93 -17.62 22.91
C GLU A 223 -13.40 -17.21 23.07
N ARG A 224 -13.90 -16.37 22.16
CA ARG A 224 -15.30 -15.95 22.14
C ARG A 224 -16.25 -17.12 21.91
N LEU A 225 -15.91 -18.03 20.98
CA LEU A 225 -16.72 -19.23 20.71
C LEU A 225 -16.88 -20.12 21.95
N LYS A 226 -15.92 -20.12 22.89
CA LYS A 226 -16.06 -20.87 24.14
C LYS A 226 -17.23 -20.40 24.99
N SER A 227 -17.71 -19.18 24.80
CA SER A 227 -18.84 -18.59 25.52
C SER A 227 -20.06 -18.34 24.61
N TYR A 228 -20.14 -19.05 23.47
CA TYR A 228 -21.24 -18.92 22.51
C TYR A 228 -22.63 -19.10 23.14
N TYR A 229 -22.77 -20.08 24.03
CA TYR A 229 -23.99 -20.28 24.80
C TYR A 229 -23.95 -19.50 26.10
N SER A 230 -24.36 -18.23 26.06
CA SER A 230 -24.30 -17.29 27.19
C SER A 230 -25.09 -17.73 28.44
N SER A 231 -26.04 -18.66 28.29
CA SER A 231 -26.81 -19.25 29.39
C SER A 231 -26.10 -20.43 30.07
N LEU A 232 -24.93 -20.85 29.57
CA LEU A 232 -24.13 -21.96 30.10
C LEU A 232 -22.80 -21.44 30.65
N ASP A 233 -22.24 -22.13 31.63
CA ASP A 233 -20.85 -21.91 32.03
C ASP A 233 -19.90 -22.30 30.88
N LYS A 234 -18.71 -21.69 30.84
CA LYS A 234 -17.75 -21.81 29.72
C LYS A 234 -17.47 -23.26 29.34
N ARG A 235 -17.39 -24.17 30.33
CA ARG A 235 -17.16 -25.61 30.08
C ARG A 235 -18.33 -26.25 29.33
N ARG A 236 -19.56 -26.07 29.80
CA ARG A 236 -20.76 -26.66 29.16
C ARG A 236 -21.06 -26.01 27.81
N SER A 237 -20.76 -24.73 27.65
CA SER A 237 -20.84 -24.05 26.36
C SER A 237 -19.91 -24.70 25.34
N VAL A 238 -18.63 -24.94 25.70
CA VAL A 238 -17.67 -25.64 24.84
C VAL A 238 -18.13 -27.06 24.51
N GLU A 239 -18.56 -27.84 25.50
CA GLU A 239 -19.06 -29.21 25.28
C GLU A 239 -20.24 -29.25 24.30
N LYS A 240 -21.14 -28.26 24.39
CA LYS A 240 -22.28 -28.15 23.48
C LYS A 240 -21.84 -27.74 22.07
N VAL A 241 -20.95 -26.75 21.94
CA VAL A 241 -20.39 -26.35 20.65
C VAL A 241 -19.74 -27.53 19.93
N VAL A 242 -18.93 -28.34 20.63
CA VAL A 242 -18.28 -29.54 20.07
C VAL A 242 -19.31 -30.57 19.58
N ARG A 243 -20.37 -30.83 20.36
CA ARG A 243 -21.44 -31.75 19.93
C ARG A 243 -22.17 -31.27 18.70
N ASP A 244 -22.46 -29.98 18.64
CA ASP A 244 -23.18 -29.36 17.52
C ASP A 244 -22.32 -29.36 16.25
N THR A 245 -21.01 -29.10 16.35
CA THR A 245 -20.09 -29.18 15.20
C THR A 245 -19.79 -30.60 14.76
N ALA A 246 -19.79 -31.58 15.67
CA ALA A 246 -19.64 -32.99 15.35
C ALA A 246 -20.91 -33.62 14.73
N ASN A 247 -21.99 -32.85 14.50
CA ASN A 247 -23.30 -33.40 14.11
C ASN A 247 -23.77 -34.55 15.03
N GLY A 248 -23.36 -34.55 16.31
CA GLY A 248 -23.66 -35.62 17.25
C GLY A 248 -22.84 -36.91 17.09
N THR A 249 -21.76 -36.95 16.28
CA THR A 249 -20.79 -38.05 16.35
C THR A 249 -20.01 -37.97 17.66
N PRO A 250 -19.99 -39.04 18.49
CA PRO A 250 -19.25 -39.04 19.74
C PRO A 250 -17.74 -39.03 19.51
N GLU A 251 -17.00 -38.40 20.44
CA GLU A 251 -15.53 -38.40 20.45
C GLU A 251 -15.00 -39.84 20.49
N SER A 252 -14.08 -40.15 19.58
CA SER A 252 -13.31 -41.40 19.53
C SER A 252 -12.11 -41.37 20.46
#